data_AF-A0A9Q0UWT0-F1
#
_entry.id   AF-A0A9Q0UWT0-F1
#
_cell.length_a   1.000
_cell.length_b   1.000
_cell.length_c   1.000
_cell.angle_alpha   90.00
_cell.angle_beta   90.00
_cell.angle_gamma   90.00
#
_symmetry.space_group_name_H-M   'P 1'
#
loop_
_entity.id
_entity.type
_entity.pdbx_description
1 polymer ?
#
loop_
_entity_poly.entity_id
_entity_poly.type
_entity_poly.pdbx_seq_one_letter_code
_entity_poly.pdbx_strand_id
1 'polypeptide(L)'
;MSQVQLSMRGTPGYLAPEWHQALGRITVRVDVHSFGIVLLEVVCERKSVDLSQPESAFHLLRMLQNKAEYILEFSDEHMQSDGDEIIRMIKIAAWCLQDDPEKKPLMSTVVKVCTCTGTVAPPPVVDDYIVSAPAPVFSNPR
;
A
#
# COMPACT_ATOMS: atom_id res chain seq x y z
N MET A 1 27.58 -7.38 -23.80
CA MET A 1 26.48 -7.77 -22.90
C MET A 1 25.19 -7.25 -23.53
N SER A 2 24.24 -8.12 -23.85
CA SER A 2 22.95 -7.73 -24.43
C SER A 2 22.08 -7.07 -23.36
N GLN A 3 21.77 -5.78 -23.51
CA GLN A 3 20.83 -5.07 -22.65
C GLN A 3 19.42 -5.39 -23.15
N VAL A 4 18.65 -6.15 -22.36
CA VAL A 4 17.23 -6.37 -22.63
C VAL A 4 16.47 -5.23 -21.96
N GLN A 5 15.97 -4.29 -22.76
CA GLN A 5 15.00 -3.30 -22.29
C GLN A 5 13.67 -4.00 -22.06
N LEU A 6 13.33 -4.27 -20.79
CA LEU A 6 11.98 -4.67 -20.42
C LEU A 6 11.07 -3.45 -20.58
N SER A 7 10.16 -3.46 -21.56
CA SER A 7 9.14 -2.41 -21.64
C SER A 7 8.33 -2.44 -20.34
N MET A 8 8.22 -1.31 -19.65
CA MET A 8 7.36 -1.18 -18.47
C MET A 8 5.93 -1.61 -18.83
N ARG A 9 5.43 -2.67 -18.17
CA ARG A 9 4.05 -3.18 -18.32
C ARG A 9 3.44 -3.33 -16.93
N GLY A 10 2.16 -2.99 -16.79
CA GLY A 10 1.37 -3.21 -15.58
C GLY A 10 0.23 -2.19 -15.45
N THR A 11 -0.60 -2.36 -14.42
CA THR A 11 -1.81 -1.55 -14.20
C THR A 11 -1.50 -0.35 -13.31
N PRO A 12 -1.68 0.90 -13.78
CA PRO A 12 -1.51 2.08 -12.95
C PRO A 12 -2.33 2.00 -11.66
N GLY A 13 -1.75 2.41 -10.53
CA GLY A 13 -2.34 2.28 -9.19
C GLY A 13 -1.84 1.07 -8.38
N TYR A 14 -1.41 0.00 -9.05
CA TYR A 14 -0.91 -1.22 -8.39
C TYR A 14 0.63 -1.32 -8.43
N LEU A 15 1.25 -0.55 -9.31
CA LEU A 15 2.70 -0.58 -9.58
C LEU A 15 3.50 -0.07 -8.38
N ALA A 16 4.48 -0.86 -7.96
CA ALA A 16 5.43 -0.49 -6.92
C ALA A 16 6.30 0.70 -7.36
N PRO A 17 6.73 1.59 -6.45
CA PRO A 17 7.51 2.78 -6.79
C PRO A 17 8.84 2.43 -7.50
N GLU A 18 9.47 1.32 -7.13
CA GLU A 18 10.70 0.83 -7.75
C GLU A 18 10.53 0.40 -9.23
N TRP A 19 9.28 0.15 -9.67
CA TRP A 19 8.97 -0.20 -11.05
C TRP A 19 9.24 0.95 -12.03
N HIS A 20 9.15 2.19 -11.54
CA HIS A 20 9.35 3.40 -12.33
C HIS A 20 10.83 3.77 -12.50
N GLN A 21 11.74 3.12 -11.77
CA GLN A 21 13.17 3.40 -11.85
C GLN A 21 13.75 2.84 -13.17
N ALA A 22 14.70 3.55 -13.78
CA ALA A 22 15.26 3.25 -15.11
C ALA A 22 15.92 1.85 -15.25
N LEU A 23 16.10 1.14 -14.13
CA LEU A 23 16.65 -0.22 -14.04
C LEU A 23 15.66 -1.24 -13.47
N GLY A 24 14.37 -0.86 -13.35
CA GLY A 24 13.28 -1.54 -12.64
C GLY A 24 13.43 -3.06 -12.63
N ARG A 25 14.01 -3.59 -11.56
CA ARG A 25 14.20 -5.03 -11.39
C ARG A 25 12.85 -5.59 -11.00
N ILE A 26 12.27 -6.39 -11.89
CA ILE A 26 11.10 -7.20 -11.57
C ILE A 26 11.54 -8.20 -10.50
N THR A 27 11.02 -8.04 -9.30
CA THR A 27 11.28 -8.96 -8.17
C THR A 27 9.94 -9.37 -7.56
N VAL A 28 9.96 -10.45 -6.78
CA VAL A 28 8.78 -10.91 -6.01
C VAL A 28 8.20 -9.82 -5.08
N ARG A 29 8.96 -8.75 -4.79
CA ARG A 29 8.53 -7.63 -3.94
C ARG A 29 7.52 -6.71 -4.65
N VAL A 30 7.51 -6.67 -5.98
CA VAL A 30 6.53 -5.87 -6.73
C VAL A 30 5.12 -6.49 -6.67
N ASP A 31 5.06 -7.82 -6.57
CA ASP A 31 3.81 -8.55 -6.37
C ASP A 31 3.27 -8.33 -4.95
N VAL A 32 4.15 -8.28 -3.95
CA VAL A 32 3.79 -7.94 -2.56
C VAL A 32 3.16 -6.55 -2.47
N HIS A 33 3.74 -5.55 -3.15
CA HIS A 33 3.16 -4.21 -3.21
C HIS A 33 1.77 -4.23 -3.85
N SER A 34 1.63 -4.89 -5.01
CA SER A 34 0.35 -4.99 -5.71
C SER A 34 -0.72 -5.66 -4.84
N PHE A 35 -0.35 -6.69 -4.06
CA PHE A 35 -1.22 -7.31 -3.07
C PHE A 35 -1.64 -6.33 -1.96
N GLY A 36 -0.71 -5.51 -1.45
CA GLY A 36 -1.01 -4.49 -0.46
C GLY A 36 -2.07 -3.49 -0.93
N ILE A 37 -2.02 -3.09 -2.21
CA ILE A 37 -3.05 -2.24 -2.83
C ILE A 37 -4.40 -2.97 -2.87
N VAL A 38 -4.43 -4.21 -3.35
CA VAL A 38 -5.66 -5.01 -3.40
C VAL A 38 -6.26 -5.18 -2.01
N LEU A 39 -5.43 -5.39 -0.99
CA LEU A 39 -5.90 -5.51 0.39
C LEU A 39 -6.53 -4.21 0.91
N LEU A 40 -5.99 -3.04 0.55
CA LEU A 40 -6.65 -1.76 0.83
C LEU A 40 -7.95 -1.59 0.05
N GLU A 41 -8.04 -2.04 -1.20
CA GLU A 41 -9.29 -1.97 -1.96
C GLU A 41 -10.41 -2.80 -1.31
N VAL A 42 -10.05 -3.99 -0.81
CA VAL A 42 -10.98 -4.88 -0.09
C VAL A 42 -11.44 -4.22 1.20
N VAL A 43 -10.49 -3.71 2.00
CA VAL A 43 -10.84 -3.11 3.29
C VAL A 43 -11.63 -1.83 3.09
N CYS A 44 -11.17 -0.90 2.25
CA CYS A 44 -11.79 0.40 2.06
C CYS A 44 -13.03 0.37 1.14
N GLU A 45 -13.35 -0.77 0.53
CA GLU A 45 -14.40 -0.93 -0.49
C GLU A 45 -14.30 0.09 -1.63
N ARG A 46 -13.08 0.56 -1.92
CA ARG A 46 -12.80 1.61 -2.90
C ARG A 46 -11.75 1.14 -3.88
N LYS A 47 -11.89 1.57 -5.14
CA LYS A 47 -10.89 1.31 -6.17
C LYS A 47 -9.60 2.07 -5.87
N SER A 48 -8.46 1.45 -6.16
CA SER A 48 -7.13 2.03 -6.02
C SER A 48 -7.00 3.31 -6.85
N VAL A 49 -7.63 3.33 -8.02
CA VAL A 49 -7.77 4.50 -8.89
C VAL A 49 -9.25 4.66 -9.21
N ASP A 50 -9.86 5.70 -8.63
CA ASP A 50 -11.27 6.03 -8.84
C ASP A 50 -11.41 7.42 -9.46
N LEU A 51 -11.55 7.45 -10.79
CA LEU A 51 -11.67 8.69 -11.56
C LEU A 51 -12.96 9.47 -11.30
N SER A 52 -13.92 8.92 -10.55
CA SER A 52 -15.13 9.62 -10.15
C SER A 52 -14.91 10.59 -8.97
N GLN A 53 -13.74 10.51 -8.34
CA GLN A 53 -13.37 11.25 -7.12
C GLN A 53 -12.51 12.47 -7.43
N PRO A 54 -12.45 13.47 -6.53
CA PRO A 54 -11.57 14.62 -6.71
C PRO A 54 -10.09 14.21 -6.74
N GLU A 55 -9.23 15.08 -7.28
CA GLU A 55 -7.78 14.84 -7.41
C GLU A 55 -7.09 14.49 -6.06
N SER A 56 -7.63 14.97 -4.95
CA SER A 56 -7.14 14.67 -3.61
C SER A 56 -7.45 13.24 -3.13
N ALA A 57 -8.41 12.54 -3.76
CA ALA A 57 -8.96 11.27 -3.28
C ALA A 57 -9.06 10.16 -4.35
N PHE A 58 -8.73 10.46 -5.62
CA PHE A 58 -8.82 9.47 -6.70
C PHE A 58 -7.79 8.33 -6.57
N HIS A 59 -6.65 8.56 -5.91
CA HIS A 59 -5.63 7.53 -5.66
C HIS A 59 -5.68 7.09 -4.19
N LEU A 60 -6.18 5.87 -3.93
CA LEU A 60 -6.50 5.38 -2.59
C LEU A 60 -5.30 5.44 -1.63
N LEU A 61 -4.15 4.91 -2.04
CA LEU A 61 -2.93 4.92 -1.22
C LEU A 61 -2.47 6.34 -0.87
N ARG A 62 -2.55 7.27 -1.83
CA ARG A 62 -2.08 8.64 -1.64
C ARG A 62 -3.02 9.40 -0.71
N MET A 63 -4.32 9.14 -0.82
CA MET A 63 -5.33 9.66 0.08
C MET A 63 -5.08 9.19 1.52
N LEU A 64 -4.82 7.89 1.72
CA LEU A 64 -4.49 7.32 3.04
C LEU A 64 -3.18 7.85 3.62
N GLN A 65 -2.14 8.01 2.81
CA GLN A 65 -0.88 8.63 3.24
C GLN A 65 -1.05 10.09 3.65
N ASN A 66 -1.93 10.84 2.98
CA ASN A 66 -2.21 12.24 3.32
C ASN A 66 -3.17 12.39 4.51
N LYS A 67 -3.91 11.34 4.84
CA LYS A 67 -4.91 11.31 5.92
C LYS A 67 -4.68 10.09 6.80
N ALA A 68 -3.65 10.16 7.63
CA ALA A 68 -3.38 9.15 8.66
C ALA A 68 -4.62 8.84 9.53
N GLU A 69 -5.41 9.87 9.81
CA GLU A 69 -6.66 9.82 10.59
C GLU A 69 -7.78 9.03 9.89
N TYR A 70 -7.72 8.85 8.56
CA TYR A 70 -8.76 8.14 7.81
C TYR A 70 -8.83 6.65 8.15
N ILE A 71 -7.72 6.05 8.58
CA ILE A 71 -7.69 4.66 9.06
C ILE A 71 -8.47 4.53 10.37
N LEU A 72 -8.44 5.56 11.22
CA LEU A 72 -9.20 5.61 12.46
C LEU A 72 -10.69 5.88 12.18
N GLU A 73 -11.01 6.80 11.27
CA GLU A 73 -12.38 7.05 10.83
C GLU A 73 -13.03 5.80 10.21
N PHE A 74 -12.28 5.04 9.40
CA PHE A 74 -12.74 3.78 8.81
C PHE A 74 -13.01 2.72 9.88
N SER A 75 -12.18 2.67 10.92
CA SER A 75 -12.40 1.77 12.06
C SER A 75 -13.66 2.13 12.86
N ASP A 76 -13.98 3.42 12.97
CA ASP A 76 -15.15 3.91 13.72
C ASP A 76 -16.46 3.71 12.95
N GLU A 77 -16.46 3.76 11.61
CA GLU A 77 -17.64 3.50 10.79
C GLU A 77 -18.02 2.00 10.75
N HIS A 78 -17.01 1.12 10.83
CA HIS A 78 -17.18 -0.34 10.76
C HIS A 78 -17.13 -1.06 12.12
N MET A 79 -17.41 -0.32 13.22
CA MET A 79 -17.30 -0.73 14.63
C MET A 79 -18.38 -1.74 15.11
N GLN A 80 -18.66 -2.80 14.34
CA GLN A 80 -19.42 -3.98 14.79
C GLN A 80 -18.60 -5.25 14.53
N SER A 81 -18.21 -5.94 15.62
CA SER A 81 -17.46 -7.21 15.75
C SER A 81 -16.13 -7.41 14.99
N ASP A 82 -15.91 -6.76 13.85
CA ASP A 82 -14.85 -7.10 12.90
C ASP A 82 -13.73 -6.05 12.84
N GLY A 83 -13.83 -4.97 13.63
CA GLY A 83 -12.88 -3.86 13.64
C GLY A 83 -11.43 -4.29 13.91
N ASP A 84 -11.20 -5.25 14.79
CA ASP A 84 -9.86 -5.79 15.05
C ASP A 84 -9.26 -6.49 13.82
N GLU A 85 -10.10 -7.15 13.00
CA GLU A 85 -9.67 -7.80 11.77
C GLU A 85 -9.35 -6.78 10.68
N ILE A 86 -10.19 -5.76 10.55
CA ILE A 86 -9.98 -4.62 9.65
C ILE A 86 -8.66 -3.92 9.97
N ILE A 87 -8.41 -3.58 11.25
CA ILE A 87 -7.16 -2.94 11.68
C ILE A 87 -5.96 -3.84 11.37
N ARG A 88 -6.08 -5.16 11.57
CA ARG A 88 -5.02 -6.11 11.20
C ARG A 88 -4.75 -6.08 9.70
N MET A 89 -5.79 -6.14 8.86
CA MET A 89 -5.65 -6.09 7.40
C MET A 89 -4.99 -4.79 6.92
N ILE A 90 -5.37 -3.65 7.51
CA ILE A 90 -4.73 -2.34 7.19
C ILE A 90 -3.25 -2.36 7.54
N LYS A 91 -2.86 -2.90 8.70
CA LYS A 91 -1.45 -3.02 9.10
C LYS A 91 -0.66 -3.92 8.16
N ILE A 92 -1.24 -5.03 7.72
CA ILE A 92 -0.62 -5.94 6.74
C ILE A 92 -0.44 -5.21 5.41
N ALA A 93 -1.45 -4.47 4.96
CA ALA A 93 -1.39 -3.69 3.74
C ALA A 93 -0.28 -2.63 3.81
N ALA A 94 -0.21 -1.85 4.88
CA ALA A 94 0.85 -0.86 5.10
C ALA A 94 2.26 -1.49 5.13
N TRP A 95 2.39 -2.72 5.64
CA TRP A 95 3.67 -3.45 5.61
C TRP A 95 4.04 -3.92 4.19
N CYS A 96 3.06 -4.29 3.37
CA CYS A 96 3.27 -4.68 1.97
C CYS A 96 3.64 -3.48 1.07
N LEU A 97 3.23 -2.28 1.47
CA LEU A 97 3.36 -1.06 0.67
C LEU A 97 4.64 -0.27 0.91
N GLN A 98 5.53 -0.70 1.82
CA GLN A 98 6.80 -0.04 2.10
C GLN A 98 7.56 0.39 0.84
N ASP A 99 8.05 1.62 0.77
CA ASP A 99 8.76 2.10 -0.42
C ASP A 99 10.07 1.35 -0.67
N ASP A 100 10.73 0.94 0.41
CA ASP A 100 11.91 0.07 0.37
C ASP A 100 11.47 -1.38 0.13
N PRO A 101 11.80 -1.98 -1.04
CA PRO A 101 11.43 -3.35 -1.36
C PRO A 101 11.94 -4.37 -0.34
N GLU A 102 13.08 -4.10 0.30
CA GLU A 102 13.68 -5.01 1.28
C GLU A 102 12.92 -5.04 2.61
N LYS A 103 12.19 -3.96 2.95
CA LYS A 103 11.32 -3.90 4.13
C LYS A 103 9.97 -4.58 3.93
N LYS A 104 9.54 -4.81 2.67
CA LYS A 104 8.30 -5.54 2.37
C LYS A 104 8.42 -7.00 2.84
N PRO A 105 7.38 -7.60 3.43
CA PRO A 105 7.41 -9.00 3.84
C PRO A 105 7.51 -9.95 2.64
N LEU A 106 7.91 -11.20 2.90
CA LEU A 106 7.70 -12.29 1.95
C LEU A 106 6.21 -12.61 1.84
N MET A 107 5.71 -12.96 0.65
CA MET A 107 4.30 -13.38 0.48
C MET A 107 3.91 -14.55 1.38
N SER A 108 4.82 -15.49 1.65
CA SER A 108 4.58 -16.57 2.62
C SER A 108 4.30 -16.05 4.03
N THR A 109 4.90 -14.93 4.41
CA THR A 109 4.66 -14.27 5.70
C THR A 109 3.32 -13.55 5.68
N VAL A 110 3.01 -12.82 4.59
CA VAL A 110 1.72 -12.15 4.40
C VAL A 110 0.57 -13.12 4.54
N VAL A 111 0.60 -14.25 3.81
CA VAL A 111 -0.44 -15.28 3.86
C VAL A 111 -0.59 -15.86 5.26
N LYS A 112 0.52 -16.13 5.96
CA LYS A 112 0.47 -16.60 7.35
C LYS A 112 -0.22 -15.59 8.28
N VAL A 113 0.14 -14.32 8.20
CA VAL A 113 -0.47 -13.28 9.05
C VAL A 113 -1.95 -13.08 8.71
N CYS A 114 -2.34 -13.18 7.43
CA CYS A 114 -3.75 -13.08 7.02
C CYS A 114 -4.60 -14.28 7.48
N THR A 115 -4.02 -15.48 7.51
CA THR A 115 -4.79 -16.73 7.76
C THR A 115 -4.72 -17.24 9.19
N CYS A 116 -3.71 -16.82 9.97
CA CYS A 116 -3.58 -17.23 11.36
C CYS A 116 -4.41 -16.33 12.28
N THR A 117 -5.43 -16.91 12.91
CA THR A 117 -6.24 -16.31 13.99
C THR A 117 -5.55 -16.33 15.37
N GLY A 118 -4.23 -16.58 15.42
CA GLY A 118 -3.42 -16.70 16.64
C GLY A 118 -2.08 -15.97 16.51
N THR A 119 -1.34 -15.85 17.63
CA THR A 119 -0.14 -15.00 17.84
C THR A 119 0.96 -15.17 16.77
N VAL A 120 0.82 -14.51 15.63
CA VAL A 120 1.93 -14.21 14.74
C VAL A 120 2.56 -12.91 15.25
N ALA A 121 3.90 -12.83 15.22
CA ALA A 121 4.58 -11.58 15.54
C ALA A 121 3.94 -10.45 14.72
N PRO A 122 3.48 -9.36 15.36
CA PRO A 122 2.82 -8.29 14.63
C PRO A 122 3.78 -7.76 13.55
N PRO A 123 3.25 -7.24 12.43
CA PRO A 123 4.09 -6.53 11.48
C PRO A 123 4.96 -5.53 12.26
N PRO A 124 6.26 -5.40 11.93
CA PRO A 124 7.12 -4.42 12.58
C PRO A 124 6.41 -3.07 12.51
N VAL A 125 6.37 -2.37 13.65
CA VAL A 125 5.60 -1.13 13.83
C VAL A 125 5.73 -0.23 12.60
N VAL A 126 4.64 -0.10 11.84
CA VAL A 126 4.59 0.60 10.54
C VAL A 126 4.35 2.11 10.69
N ASP A 127 4.61 2.68 11.88
CA ASP A 127 4.31 4.08 12.22
C ASP A 127 4.88 5.08 11.19
N ASP A 128 6.00 4.74 10.54
CA ASP A 128 6.65 5.63 9.57
C ASP A 128 5.93 5.73 8.21
N TYR A 129 5.10 4.76 7.81
CA TYR A 129 4.56 4.72 6.43
C TYR A 129 3.30 5.59 6.24
N ILE A 130 2.57 5.84 7.32
CA ILE A 130 1.35 6.66 7.31
C ILE A 130 1.67 8.12 7.70
N VAL A 131 2.78 8.37 8.39
CA VAL A 131 3.13 9.70 8.93
C VAL A 131 4.16 10.46 8.09
N SER A 132 4.96 9.79 7.25
CA SER A 132 6.18 10.41 6.70
C SER A 132 6.10 10.91 5.25
N ALA A 133 4.92 11.09 4.65
CA ALA A 133 4.85 11.76 3.35
C ALA A 133 5.32 13.24 3.52
N PRO A 134 6.45 13.66 2.93
CA PRO A 134 6.76 15.08 2.89
C PRO A 134 5.66 15.78 2.09
N ALA A 135 5.14 16.89 2.60
CA ALA A 135 4.17 17.71 1.90
C ALA A 135 4.65 17.95 0.45
N PRO A 136 3.79 17.81 -0.56
CA PRO A 136 4.18 18.11 -1.93
C PRO A 136 4.59 19.60 -1.99
N VAL A 137 5.89 19.85 -2.13
CA VAL A 137 6.41 21.18 -2.46
C VAL A 137 6.04 21.41 -3.92
N PHE A 138 4.89 22.04 -4.14
CA PHE A 138 4.55 22.61 -5.44
C PHE A 138 5.45 23.83 -5.64
N SER A 139 6.63 23.62 -6.24
CA SER A 139 7.41 24.70 -6.84
C SER A 139 6.62 25.23 -8.03
N ASN A 140 5.92 26.33 -7.80
CA ASN A 140 5.18 27.03 -8.84
C ASN A 140 6.19 27.57 -9.88
N PRO A 141 6.13 27.18 -11.17
CA PRO A 141 7.01 27.75 -12.18
C PRO A 141 6.62 29.21 -12.45
N ARG A 142 7.60 30.11 -12.40
CA ARG A 142 7.53 31.43 -13.03
C ARG A 142 7.98 31.34 -14.47
#